data_AF-A0A0R3TDV7-F1
#
_entry.id   AF-A0A0R3TDV7-F1
#
_cell.length_a   1.000
_cell.length_b   1.000
_cell.length_c   1.000
_cell.angle_alpha   90.00
_cell.angle_beta   90.00
_cell.angle_gamma   90.00
#
_symmetry.space_group_name_H-M   'P 1'
#
loop_
_entity.id
_entity.type
_entity.pdbx_description
1 polymer ?
#
loop_
_entity_poly.entity_id
_entity_poly.type
_entity_poly.pdbx_seq_one_letter_code
_entity_poly.pdbx_strand_id
1 'polypeptide(L)'
;MSDSKRHGTRIFKKSTPNGKVTVYLGKRDFIDHLTHVDPIEGVVLIDPEYVKGRKVYIHLLCAFRHCRDFDEFHGINWHRDLFLNTKLVYPTRTFDDDNSQPRISRLQERLVRKLGPDSYPFTFKVRLSSDLFNFYFLRS
;
A
#
# COMPACT_ATOMS: atom_id res chain seq x y z
N MET A 1 18.80 -7.57 35.52
CA MET A 1 18.69 -7.61 34.04
C MET A 1 17.33 -7.05 33.69
N SER A 2 17.29 -5.85 33.11
CA SER A 2 16.07 -5.13 32.78
C SER A 2 15.30 -5.85 31.68
N ASP A 3 14.08 -6.28 31.99
CA ASP A 3 13.14 -6.85 31.04
C ASP A 3 12.67 -5.73 30.11
N SER A 4 13.41 -5.51 29.02
CA SER A 4 13.02 -4.57 27.96
C SER A 4 11.77 -5.11 27.30
N LYS A 5 10.61 -4.73 27.85
CA LYS A 5 9.27 -5.00 27.33
C LYS A 5 9.20 -4.49 25.88
N ARG A 6 9.58 -5.36 24.94
CA ARG A 6 9.58 -5.09 23.49
C ARG A 6 8.22 -4.53 23.16
N HIS A 7 8.12 -3.22 22.92
CA HIS A 7 6.88 -2.62 22.47
C HIS A 7 6.46 -3.35 21.20
N GLY A 8 5.34 -4.06 21.28
CA GLY A 8 4.84 -4.84 20.15
C GLY A 8 4.73 -3.94 18.94
N THR A 9 5.23 -4.39 17.79
CA THR A 9 5.13 -3.65 16.53
C THR A 9 3.67 -3.28 16.30
N ARG A 10 3.34 -1.99 16.34
CA ARG A 10 1.98 -1.48 16.13
C ARG A 10 1.57 -1.81 14.69
N ILE A 11 0.46 -2.53 14.54
CA ILE A 11 -0.10 -2.87 13.23
C ILE A 11 -1.36 -2.06 13.00
N PHE A 12 -1.47 -1.47 11.82
CA PHE A 12 -2.65 -0.74 11.38
C PHE A 12 -3.46 -1.64 10.47
N LYS A 13 -4.78 -1.66 10.65
CA LYS A 13 -5.69 -2.40 9.78
C LYS A 13 -6.85 -1.54 9.31
N LYS A 14 -7.32 -1.79 8.10
CA LYS A 14 -8.54 -1.18 7.54
C LYS A 14 -9.32 -2.27 6.83
N SER A 15 -10.57 -2.45 7.25
CA SER A 15 -11.49 -3.43 6.67
C SER A 15 -12.49 -2.75 5.76
N THR A 16 -12.97 -3.48 4.77
CA THR A 16 -14.14 -3.09 3.99
C THR A 16 -15.39 -3.02 4.90
N PRO A 17 -16.42 -2.25 4.54
CA PRO A 17 -17.64 -2.14 5.36
C PRO A 17 -18.32 -3.49 5.65
N ASN A 18 -18.23 -4.43 4.72
CA ASN A 18 -18.73 -5.80 4.88
C ASN A 18 -17.77 -6.75 5.63
N GLY A 19 -16.58 -6.28 6.03
CA GLY A 19 -15.55 -7.06 6.73
C GLY A 19 -14.83 -8.12 5.90
N LYS A 20 -15.19 -8.32 4.63
CA LYS A 20 -14.71 -9.43 3.79
C LYS A 20 -13.31 -9.25 3.23
N VAL A 21 -12.79 -8.02 3.19
CA VAL A 21 -11.40 -7.73 2.79
C VAL A 21 -10.80 -6.79 3.83
N THR A 22 -9.62 -7.14 4.34
CA THR A 22 -8.91 -6.32 5.34
C THR A 22 -7.47 -6.13 4.95
N VAL A 23 -7.01 -4.88 4.91
CA VAL A 23 -5.62 -4.52 4.66
C VAL A 23 -4.91 -4.28 5.98
N TYR A 24 -3.73 -4.87 6.14
CA TYR A 24 -2.83 -4.70 7.28
C TYR A 24 -1.53 -4.02 6.83
N LEU A 25 -1.11 -2.99 7.56
CA LEU A 25 0.12 -2.23 7.34
C LEU A 25 0.96 -2.17 8.61
N GLY A 26 2.27 -2.25 8.46
CA GLY A 26 3.22 -2.10 9.56
C GLY A 26 3.47 -0.65 9.96
N LYS A 27 3.39 0.27 9.00
CA LYS A 27 3.59 1.71 9.20
C LYS A 27 2.66 2.53 8.30
N ARG A 28 2.44 3.78 8.67
CA ARG A 28 1.66 4.76 7.88
C ARG A 28 2.51 5.91 7.36
N ASP A 29 3.60 6.20 8.05
CA ASP A 29 4.57 7.19 7.65
C ASP A 29 5.71 6.49 6.89
N PHE A 30 5.97 6.96 5.67
CA PHE A 30 7.02 6.45 4.78
C PHE A 30 7.97 7.59 4.49
N ILE A 31 9.26 7.39 4.82
CA ILE A 31 10.27 8.43 4.67
C ILE A 31 10.82 8.37 3.23
N ASP A 32 10.98 9.54 2.63
CA ASP A 32 11.71 9.72 1.38
C ASP A 32 13.17 10.06 1.68
N HIS A 33 14.10 9.24 1.19
CA HIS A 33 15.54 9.40 1.35
C HIS A 33 16.21 10.07 0.13
N LEU A 34 15.45 10.77 -0.72
CA LEU A 34 15.86 11.41 -2.00
C LEU A 34 16.27 10.42 -3.10
N THR A 35 16.96 9.36 -2.73
CA THR A 35 17.38 8.25 -3.61
C THR A 35 16.32 7.17 -3.73
N HIS A 36 15.55 6.96 -2.66
CA HIS A 36 14.50 5.96 -2.59
C HIS A 36 13.50 6.33 -1.49
N VAL A 37 12.27 5.86 -1.66
CA VAL A 37 11.25 5.92 -0.62
C VAL A 37 11.20 4.57 0.08
N ASP A 38 10.99 4.60 1.39
CA ASP A 38 10.67 3.43 2.19
C ASP A 38 9.60 2.54 1.52
N PRO A 39 9.83 1.21 1.39
CA PRO A 39 8.85 0.33 0.78
C PRO A 39 7.58 0.24 1.62
N ILE A 40 6.44 0.21 0.93
CA ILE A 40 5.13 0.04 1.55
C ILE A 40 4.81 -1.45 1.60
N GLU A 41 4.95 -2.02 2.78
CA GLU A 41 4.75 -3.45 3.03
C GLU A 41 3.46 -3.68 3.82
N GLY A 42 2.66 -4.64 3.35
CA GLY A 42 1.45 -5.05 4.04
C GLY A 42 0.98 -6.45 3.67
N VAL A 43 -0.15 -6.82 4.25
CA VAL A 43 -0.85 -8.08 3.98
C VAL A 43 -2.34 -7.79 3.80
N VAL A 44 -2.97 -8.41 2.81
CA VAL A 44 -4.42 -8.37 2.61
C VAL A 44 -5.01 -9.70 3.07
N LEU A 45 -5.90 -9.66 4.05
CA LEU A 45 -6.74 -10.78 4.43
C LEU A 45 -8.02 -10.74 3.59
N ILE A 46 -8.35 -11.86 2.96
CA ILE A 46 -9.49 -11.98 2.06
C ILE A 46 -10.37 -13.12 2.56
N ASP A 47 -11.67 -12.90 2.63
CA ASP A 47 -12.61 -14.00 2.89
C ASP A 47 -12.82 -14.82 1.61
N PRO A 48 -12.45 -16.11 1.58
CA PRO A 48 -12.53 -16.96 0.39
C PRO A 48 -13.97 -17.15 -0.10
N GLU A 49 -14.97 -17.05 0.79
CA GLU A 49 -16.38 -17.15 0.41
C GLU A 49 -16.82 -15.96 -0.42
N TYR A 50 -16.28 -14.77 -0.12
CA TYR A 50 -16.64 -13.53 -0.80
C TYR A 50 -16.02 -13.39 -2.19
N VAL A 51 -14.82 -13.96 -2.41
CA VAL A 51 -14.05 -13.77 -3.64
C VAL A 51 -14.21 -14.89 -4.68
N LYS A 52 -15.20 -15.79 -4.51
CA LYS A 52 -15.54 -16.84 -5.48
C LYS A 52 -15.73 -16.23 -6.89
N GLY A 53 -14.74 -16.41 -7.76
CA GLY A 53 -14.72 -15.91 -9.15
C GLY A 53 -14.33 -14.43 -9.34
N ARG A 54 -13.93 -13.72 -8.28
CA ARG A 54 -13.57 -12.28 -8.36
C ARG A 54 -12.06 -12.08 -8.26
N LYS A 55 -11.58 -11.02 -8.90
CA LYS A 55 -10.19 -10.56 -8.79
C LYS A 55 -10.11 -9.44 -7.75
N VAL A 56 -9.13 -9.52 -6.85
CA VAL A 56 -8.85 -8.48 -5.87
C VAL A 56 -7.55 -7.78 -6.26
N TYR A 57 -7.64 -6.46 -6.41
CA TYR A 57 -6.50 -5.61 -6.68
C TYR A 57 -6.21 -4.72 -5.49
N ILE A 58 -4.95 -4.34 -5.35
CA ILE A 58 -4.51 -3.29 -4.45
C ILE A 58 -3.87 -2.18 -5.26
N HIS A 59 -4.22 -0.94 -4.91
CA HIS A 59 -3.78 0.26 -5.59
C HIS A 59 -2.97 1.13 -4.62
N LEU A 60 -1.81 1.59 -5.06
CA LEU A 60 -1.09 2.70 -4.46
C LEU A 60 -1.30 3.92 -5.33
N LEU A 61 -2.09 4.87 -4.83
CA LEU A 61 -2.39 6.13 -5.51
C LEU A 61 -1.65 7.26 -4.79
N CYS A 62 -0.82 7.98 -5.53
CA CYS A 62 -0.31 9.29 -5.14
C CYS A 62 -1.10 10.34 -5.93
N ALA A 63 -1.79 11.21 -5.21
CA ALA A 63 -2.59 12.26 -5.83
C ALA A 63 -2.34 13.60 -5.12
N PHE A 64 -2.28 14.65 -5.93
CA PHE A 64 -2.30 16.02 -5.44
C PHE A 64 -3.75 16.50 -5.37
N ARG A 65 -4.11 17.09 -4.22
CA ARG A 65 -5.40 17.76 -4.02
C ARG A 65 -5.11 19.15 -3.49
N HIS A 66 -5.51 20.16 -4.25
CA HIS A 66 -5.49 21.54 -3.79
C HIS A 66 -6.92 21.93 -3.43
N CYS A 67 -7.19 22.05 -2.13
CA CYS A 67 -8.42 22.66 -1.61
C CYS A 67 -8.05 24.09 -1.25
N ARG A 68 -8.72 25.08 -1.85
CA ARG A 68 -8.48 26.49 -1.57
C ARG A 68 -9.51 26.94 -0.55
N ASP A 69 -9.06 27.43 0.59
CA ASP A 69 -9.93 27.60 1.76
C ASP A 69 -10.97 28.74 1.67
N PHE A 70 -10.94 29.63 0.65
CA PHE A 70 -11.70 30.90 0.76
C PHE A 70 -12.23 31.57 -0.52
N ASP A 71 -12.41 30.89 -1.64
CA ASP A 71 -12.95 31.57 -2.84
C ASP A 71 -14.04 30.74 -3.53
N GLU A 72 -15.25 30.83 -2.97
CA GLU A 72 -16.48 30.14 -3.37
C GLU A 72 -16.98 30.45 -4.79
N PHE A 73 -16.23 31.20 -5.61
CA PHE A 73 -16.67 31.59 -6.95
C PHE A 73 -16.01 30.83 -8.12
N HIS A 74 -14.92 30.09 -7.87
CA HIS A 74 -14.32 29.21 -8.89
C HIS A 74 -14.21 27.79 -8.34
N GLY A 75 -15.34 27.06 -8.34
CA GLY A 75 -15.53 25.70 -7.81
C GLY A 75 -14.75 24.59 -8.54
N ILE A 76 -13.48 24.81 -8.88
CA ILE A 76 -12.63 23.82 -9.52
C ILE A 76 -11.86 23.07 -8.43
N ASN A 77 -12.37 21.89 -8.08
CA ASN A 77 -11.58 20.91 -7.33
C ASN A 77 -10.45 20.40 -8.24
N TRP A 78 -9.23 20.92 -8.06
CA TRP A 78 -8.08 20.41 -8.79
C TRP A 78 -7.55 19.15 -8.12
N HIS A 79 -7.86 18.01 -8.73
CA HIS A 79 -7.38 16.69 -8.37
C HIS A 79 -6.54 16.15 -9.53
N ARG A 80 -5.27 15.85 -9.26
CA ARG A 80 -4.38 15.23 -10.24
C ARG A 80 -3.74 14.01 -9.62
N ASP A 81 -3.92 12.88 -10.30
CA ASP A 81 -3.20 11.65 -9.99
C ASP A 81 -1.78 11.79 -10.51
N LEU A 82 -0.83 11.79 -9.57
CA LEU A 82 0.60 11.88 -9.88
C LEU A 82 1.15 10.51 -10.28
N PHE A 83 0.67 9.46 -9.62
CA PHE A 83 1.12 8.10 -9.86
C PHE A 83 0.10 7.08 -9.35
N LEU A 84 -0.13 6.03 -10.13
CA LEU A 84 -0.96 4.88 -9.77
C LEU A 84 -0.19 3.58 -10.00
N ASN A 85 -0.01 2.80 -8.94
CA ASN A 85 0.53 1.44 -9.04
C ASN A 85 -0.55 0.43 -8.64
N THR A 86 -0.82 -0.53 -9.51
CA THR A 86 -1.85 -1.55 -9.29
C THR A 86 -1.20 -2.92 -9.24
N LYS A 87 -1.55 -3.72 -8.23
CA LYS A 87 -1.13 -5.13 -8.11
C LYS A 87 -2.33 -6.04 -7.92
N LEU A 88 -2.30 -7.19 -8.61
CA LEU A 88 -3.26 -8.27 -8.41
C LEU A 88 -2.86 -9.04 -7.15
N VAL A 89 -3.78 -9.13 -6.18
CA VAL A 89 -3.59 -9.84 -4.91
C VAL A 89 -4.19 -11.24 -4.96
N TYR A 90 -5.42 -11.35 -5.47
CA TYR A 90 -6.16 -12.61 -5.61
C TYR A 90 -6.83 -12.71 -6.98
N PRO A 91 -6.82 -13.88 -7.66
CA PRO A 91 -6.05 -15.08 -7.29
C PRO A 91 -4.55 -14.78 -7.35
N THR A 92 -3.78 -15.33 -6.40
CA THR A 92 -2.33 -15.32 -6.51
C THR A 92 -2.01 -16.04 -7.81
N ARG A 93 -1.24 -15.41 -8.71
CA ARG A 93 -0.87 -16.04 -9.98
C ARG A 93 -0.08 -17.29 -9.64
N THR A 94 -0.75 -18.43 -9.66
CA THR A 94 -0.13 -19.73 -9.53
C THR A 94 0.44 -20.06 -10.91
N PHE A 95 1.72 -20.43 -10.92
CA PHE A 95 2.43 -21.13 -11.99
C PHE A 95 3.27 -20.27 -12.98
N ASP A 96 4.58 -20.51 -12.89
CA ASP A 96 5.50 -20.79 -14.02
C ASP A 96 6.36 -19.71 -14.67
N ASP A 97 6.58 -18.52 -14.08
CA ASP A 97 7.67 -17.69 -14.61
C ASP A 97 8.37 -16.86 -13.54
N ASP A 98 9.67 -17.15 -13.45
CA ASP A 98 10.71 -16.45 -12.74
C ASP A 98 10.86 -16.73 -11.23
N ASN A 99 12.11 -16.98 -10.86
CA ASN A 99 12.64 -17.37 -9.55
C ASN A 99 12.57 -16.22 -8.53
N SER A 100 11.55 -15.37 -8.64
CA SER A 100 11.35 -14.11 -7.97
C SER A 100 10.13 -14.17 -7.05
N GLN A 101 10.03 -15.20 -6.20
CA GLN A 101 9.18 -15.08 -5.02
C GLN A 101 9.58 -13.77 -4.33
N PRO A 102 8.68 -12.78 -4.22
CA PRO A 102 9.03 -11.50 -3.63
C PRO A 102 9.47 -11.79 -2.20
N ARG A 103 10.72 -11.43 -1.87
CA ARG A 103 11.27 -11.63 -0.53
C ARG A 103 10.28 -11.06 0.50
N ILE A 104 9.60 -11.95 1.21
CA ILE A 104 8.60 -11.59 2.20
C ILE A 104 9.34 -10.95 3.38
N SER A 105 8.85 -9.79 3.83
CA SER A 105 9.41 -9.11 4.99
C SER A 105 9.10 -9.90 6.27
N ARG A 106 9.98 -9.81 7.29
CA ARG A 106 9.75 -10.43 8.61
C ARG A 106 8.40 -10.03 9.21
N LEU A 107 7.93 -8.82 8.92
CA LEU A 107 6.61 -8.35 9.34
C LEU A 107 5.49 -9.11 8.64
N GLN A 108 5.60 -9.27 7.32
CA GLN A 108 4.62 -9.99 6.51
C GLN A 108 4.55 -11.46 6.91
N GLU A 109 5.70 -12.13 7.14
CA GLU A 109 5.72 -13.50 7.63
C GLU A 109 4.96 -13.66 8.96
N ARG A 110 5.20 -12.74 9.91
CA ARG A 110 4.50 -12.74 11.21
C ARG A 110 3.00 -12.51 11.04
N LEU A 111 2.60 -11.63 10.13
CA LEU A 111 1.19 -11.38 9.85
C LEU A 111 0.53 -12.56 9.15
N VAL A 112 1.17 -13.18 8.16
CA VAL A 112 0.63 -14.33 7.45
C VAL A 112 0.44 -15.51 8.40
N ARG A 113 1.44 -15.82 9.24
CA ARG A 113 1.32 -16.85 10.27
C ARG A 113 0.21 -16.57 11.29
N LYS A 114 -0.07 -15.29 11.58
CA LYS A 114 -1.09 -14.88 12.54
C LYS A 114 -2.50 -14.85 11.95
N LEU A 115 -2.63 -14.48 10.67
CA LEU A 115 -3.91 -14.24 10.00
C LEU A 115 -4.45 -15.48 9.28
N GLY A 116 -3.57 -16.43 8.92
CA GLY A 116 -3.97 -17.69 8.30
C GLY A 116 -3.70 -17.74 6.78
N PRO A 117 -4.18 -18.81 6.11
CA PRO A 117 -3.83 -19.10 4.71
C PRO A 117 -4.40 -18.10 3.70
N ASP A 118 -5.53 -17.46 4.00
CA ASP A 118 -6.17 -16.48 3.10
C ASP A 118 -5.57 -15.06 3.21
N SER A 119 -4.30 -15.00 3.59
CA SER A 119 -3.57 -13.76 3.78
C SER A 119 -2.47 -13.61 2.73
N TYR A 120 -2.56 -12.52 1.97
CA TYR A 120 -1.79 -12.31 0.76
C TYR A 120 -0.84 -11.11 0.95
N PRO A 121 0.49 -11.32 0.98
CA PRO A 121 1.45 -10.25 1.17
C PRO A 121 1.54 -9.37 -0.09
N PHE A 122 1.76 -8.07 0.12
CA PHE A 122 2.06 -7.13 -0.96
C PHE A 122 3.13 -6.14 -0.53
N THR A 123 3.93 -5.72 -1.50
CA THR A 123 4.94 -4.67 -1.31
C THR A 123 4.87 -3.69 -2.48
N PHE A 124 4.79 -2.40 -2.20
CA PHE A 124 4.96 -1.35 -3.21
C PHE A 124 6.29 -0.63 -3.01
N LYS A 125 6.97 -0.39 -4.13
CA LYS A 125 8.08 0.56 -4.20
C LYS A 125 7.56 1.79 -4.92
N VAL A 126 7.61 2.94 -4.27
CA VAL A 126 7.36 4.21 -4.93
C VAL A 126 8.56 4.48 -5.82
N ARG A 127 8.34 4.55 -7.14
CA ARG A 127 9.36 5.11 -8.02
C ARG A 127 9.13 6.60 -8.07
N LEU A 128 10.11 7.38 -7.64
CA LEU A 128 10.17 8.79 -7.99
C LEU A 128 10.47 8.83 -9.48
N SER A 129 9.45 9.07 -10.32
CA SER A 129 9.73 9.40 -11.72
C SER A 129 10.31 10.81 -11.75
N SER A 130 11.38 11.00 -12.52
CA SER A 130 12.03 12.28 -12.79
C SER A 130 11.07 13.36 -13.31
N ASP A 131 9.88 12.98 -13.79
CA ASP A 131 8.84 13.90 -14.25
C ASP A 131 8.22 14.74 -13.12
N LEU A 132 8.23 14.25 -11.87
CA LEU A 132 7.77 15.02 -10.71
C LEU A 132 8.76 16.14 -10.36
N PHE A 133 10.06 15.91 -10.56
CA PHE A 133 11.10 16.91 -10.31
C PHE A 133 11.07 18.03 -11.37
N ASN A 134 10.81 17.67 -12.64
CA ASN A 134 10.60 18.64 -13.71
C ASN A 134 9.36 19.52 -13.46
N PHE A 135 8.28 18.96 -12.92
CA PHE A 135 7.07 19.74 -12.63
C PHE A 135 7.26 20.81 -11.54
N TYR A 136 8.13 20.54 -10.56
CA TYR A 136 8.50 21.54 -9.55
C TYR A 136 9.44 22.61 -10.12
N PHE A 137 10.33 22.26 -11.05
CA PHE A 137 11.29 23.22 -11.64
C PHE A 137 10.68 24.08 -12.76
N LEU A 138 9.72 23.56 -13.54
CA LEU A 138 9.01 24.30 -14.59
C LEU A 138 7.99 25.32 -14.06
N ARG A 139 7.75 25.33 -12.75
CA ARG A 139 6.81 26.27 -12.09
C ARG A 139 7.49 27.30 -11.20
N SER A 140 8.82 27.32 -11.16
CA SER A 140 9.63 28.37 -10.52
C SER A 140 10.04 29.44 -11.51
#